data_AF-A0A412BWN9-F1
#
_entry.id   AF-A0A412BWN9-F1
#
_cell.length_a   1.000
_cell.length_b   1.000
_cell.length_c   1.000
_cell.angle_alpha   90.00
_cell.angle_beta   90.00
_cell.angle_gamma   90.00
#
_symmetry.space_group_name_H-M   'P 1'
#
loop_
_entity.id
_entity.type
_entity.pdbx_description
1 polymer ?
#
loop_
_entity_poly.entity_id
_entity_poly.type
_entity_poly.pdbx_seq_one_letter_code
_entity_poly.pdbx_strand_id
1 'polypeptide(L)'
;MKLTYSLESVLQNDFGEMTVCFGLEFQKFLSDLEFTADTDYRGYEEYPEEAFHDTLANLMEQFAEDKLELPLLFSVELDEEMSILGILFRYMFLLADKENFKTLCREYEVDKETEEKCLCDDTDCIVIYTGMSLQG
;
A
#
# COMPACT_ATOMS: atom_id res chain seq x y z
N MET A 1 11.06 3.71 12.83
CA MET A 1 10.13 4.40 11.90
C MET A 1 8.78 4.40 12.57
N LYS A 2 8.09 5.55 12.60
CA LYS A 2 6.74 5.63 13.14
C LYS A 2 5.76 5.30 12.02
N LEU A 3 4.83 4.36 12.22
CA LEU A 3 3.78 4.03 11.25
C LEU A 3 2.50 4.79 11.59
N THR A 4 1.94 5.46 10.59
CA THR A 4 0.78 6.34 10.72
C THR A 4 -0.29 5.96 9.71
N TYR A 5 -1.54 5.84 10.18
CA TYR A 5 -2.70 5.63 9.32
C TYR A 5 -2.87 6.79 8.32
N SER A 6 -3.17 6.46 7.05
CA SER A 6 -3.26 7.46 5.98
C SER A 6 -4.17 7.10 4.80
N LEU A 7 -4.69 5.88 4.73
CA LEU A 7 -5.56 5.42 3.64
C LEU A 7 -6.53 4.36 4.17
N GLU A 8 -7.76 4.38 3.68
CA GLU A 8 -8.74 3.31 3.82
C GLU A 8 -9.20 2.90 2.41
N SER A 9 -9.06 1.61 2.10
CA SER A 9 -9.51 1.02 0.84
C SER A 9 -10.55 -0.04 1.16
N VAL A 10 -11.66 -0.02 0.42
CA VAL A 10 -12.80 -0.91 0.64
C VAL A 10 -13.16 -1.55 -0.70
N LEU A 11 -13.08 -2.88 -0.75
CA LEU A 11 -13.42 -3.67 -1.93
C LEU A 11 -14.68 -4.48 -1.63
N GLN A 12 -15.67 -4.44 -2.53
CA GLN A 12 -16.83 -5.32 -2.48
C GLN A 12 -16.64 -6.45 -3.49
N ASN A 13 -16.70 -7.70 -3.04
CA ASN A 13 -16.62 -8.86 -3.93
C ASN A 13 -17.96 -9.13 -4.65
N ASP A 14 -17.95 -10.04 -5.62
CA ASP A 14 -19.14 -10.45 -6.39
C ASP A 14 -20.28 -11.03 -5.53
N PHE A 15 -19.98 -11.46 -4.31
CA PHE A 15 -20.96 -11.99 -3.35
C PHE A 15 -21.53 -10.92 -2.42
N GLY A 16 -21.05 -9.67 -2.54
CA GLY A 16 -21.46 -8.54 -1.73
C GLY A 16 -20.77 -8.44 -0.37
N GLU A 17 -19.76 -9.27 -0.12
CA GLU A 17 -18.91 -9.19 1.07
C GLU A 17 -17.88 -8.08 0.88
N MET A 18 -17.56 -7.40 1.98
CA MET A 18 -16.65 -6.26 2.00
C MET A 18 -15.30 -6.71 2.54
N THR A 19 -14.23 -6.35 1.85
CA THR A 19 -12.85 -6.45 2.33
C THR A 19 -12.34 -5.04 2.60
N VAL A 20 -11.88 -4.79 3.81
CA VAL A 20 -11.36 -3.49 4.25
C VAL A 20 -9.85 -3.57 4.44
N CYS A 21 -9.13 -2.72 3.73
CA CYS A 21 -7.68 -2.58 3.85
C CYS A 21 -7.31 -1.20 4.38
N PHE A 22 -6.51 -1.15 5.45
CA PHE A 22 -5.94 0.09 5.94
C PHE A 22 -4.51 0.29 5.48
N GLY A 23 -4.23 1.49 4.98
CA GLY A 23 -2.91 1.90 4.53
C GLY A 23 -2.17 2.73 5.56
N LEU A 24 -0.95 2.29 5.87
CA LEU A 24 0.01 2.99 6.71
C LEU A 24 1.08 3.63 5.84
N GLU A 25 1.46 4.87 6.18
CA GLU A 25 2.49 5.64 5.50
C GLU A 25 2.22 5.92 4.00
N PHE A 26 0.96 5.85 3.56
CA PHE A 26 0.54 6.20 2.20
C PHE A 26 0.81 7.67 1.86
N GLN A 27 0.65 8.59 2.83
CA GLN A 27 1.05 9.99 2.60
C GLN A 27 2.54 10.16 2.32
N LYS A 28 3.39 9.30 2.90
CA LYS A 28 4.82 9.29 2.62
C LYS A 28 5.09 8.77 1.21
N PHE A 29 4.35 7.76 0.75
CA PHE A 29 4.39 7.32 -0.64
C PHE A 29 4.02 8.48 -1.59
N LEU A 30 2.92 9.18 -1.34
CA LEU A 30 2.52 10.34 -2.17
C LEU A 30 3.59 11.43 -2.16
N SER A 31 4.22 11.68 -1.01
CA SER A 31 5.35 12.63 -0.92
C SER A 31 6.53 12.18 -1.77
N ASP A 32 6.97 10.92 -1.64
CA ASP A 32 8.07 10.36 -2.44
C ASP A 32 7.75 10.37 -3.93
N LEU A 33 6.48 10.12 -4.30
CA LEU A 33 5.99 10.20 -5.67
C LEU A 33 6.05 11.64 -6.21
N GLU A 34 5.60 12.64 -5.46
CA GLU A 34 5.72 14.06 -5.84
C GLU A 34 7.18 14.49 -6.03
N PHE A 35 8.13 13.88 -5.32
CA PHE A 35 9.56 14.17 -5.49
C PHE A 35 10.19 13.53 -6.74
N THR A 36 9.56 12.51 -7.33
CA THR A 36 10.20 11.64 -8.32
C THR A 36 9.45 11.58 -9.65
N ALA A 37 8.12 11.73 -9.65
CA ALA A 37 7.26 11.62 -10.82
C ALA A 37 6.77 12.98 -11.32
N ASP A 38 6.66 13.10 -12.64
CA ASP A 38 6.07 14.24 -13.31
C ASP A 38 4.55 14.19 -13.19
N THR A 39 3.97 15.25 -12.63
CA THR A 39 2.53 15.33 -12.35
C THR A 39 1.67 15.45 -13.59
N ASP A 40 2.26 15.74 -14.76
CA ASP A 40 1.53 15.79 -16.03
C ASP A 40 0.97 14.42 -16.44
N TYR A 41 1.51 13.33 -15.88
CA TYR A 41 1.04 11.95 -16.08
C TYR A 41 0.05 11.49 -15.00
N ARG A 42 -0.36 12.37 -14.08
CA ARG A 42 -1.32 11.97 -13.05
C ARG A 42 -2.67 11.57 -13.66
N GLY A 43 -3.18 10.41 -13.24
CA GLY A 43 -4.43 9.83 -13.73
C GLY A 43 -4.28 8.94 -14.98
N TYR A 44 -3.06 8.70 -15.45
CA TYR A 44 -2.77 7.61 -16.39
C TYR A 44 -2.74 6.28 -15.62
N GLU A 45 -3.17 5.19 -16.25
CA GLU A 45 -3.25 3.87 -15.61
C GLU A 45 -1.87 3.40 -15.11
N GLU A 46 -0.80 3.74 -15.83
CA GLU A 46 0.57 3.40 -15.47
C GLU A 46 1.16 4.33 -14.37
N TYR A 47 0.46 5.42 -14.03
CA TYR A 47 0.94 6.34 -13.00
C TYR A 47 0.97 5.62 -11.64
N PRO A 48 2.03 5.75 -10.83
CA PRO A 48 2.20 4.90 -9.65
C PRO A 48 1.06 4.96 -8.62
N GLU A 49 0.35 6.09 -8.51
CA GLU A 49 -0.82 6.19 -7.64
C GLU A 49 -1.96 5.27 -8.13
N GLU A 50 -2.26 5.29 -9.43
CA GLU A 50 -3.31 4.46 -10.04
C GLU A 50 -2.90 2.98 -10.04
N ALA A 51 -1.67 2.69 -10.47
CA ALA A 51 -1.13 1.33 -10.46
C ALA A 51 -1.09 0.73 -9.04
N PHE A 52 -0.87 1.55 -8.00
CA PHE A 52 -1.00 1.11 -6.60
C PHE A 52 -2.44 0.69 -6.28
N HIS A 53 -3.42 1.52 -6.62
CA HIS A 53 -4.83 1.25 -6.33
C HIS A 53 -5.32 -0.01 -7.05
N ASP A 54 -4.96 -0.19 -8.32
CA ASP A 54 -5.28 -1.38 -9.10
C ASP A 54 -4.60 -2.63 -8.54
N THR A 55 -3.31 -2.52 -8.19
CA THR A 55 -2.58 -3.64 -7.57
C THR A 55 -3.21 -4.02 -6.23
N LEU A 56 -3.52 -3.03 -5.38
CA LEU A 56 -4.12 -3.28 -4.07
C LEU A 56 -5.50 -3.92 -4.20
N ALA A 57 -6.35 -3.46 -5.12
CA ALA A 57 -7.67 -4.04 -5.38
C ALA A 57 -7.56 -5.52 -5.78
N ASN A 58 -6.66 -5.85 -6.71
CA ASN A 58 -6.41 -7.23 -7.13
C ASN A 58 -5.88 -8.11 -5.98
N LEU A 59 -5.06 -7.55 -5.09
CA LEU A 59 -4.57 -8.27 -3.91
C LEU A 59 -5.68 -8.45 -2.86
N MET A 60 -6.54 -7.46 -2.65
CA MET A 60 -7.68 -7.56 -1.73
C MET A 60 -8.67 -8.63 -2.21
N GLU A 61 -8.91 -8.75 -3.52
CA GLU A 61 -9.74 -9.81 -4.09
C GLU A 61 -9.14 -11.20 -3.82
N GLN A 62 -7.85 -11.38 -4.14
CA GLN A 62 -7.14 -12.63 -3.88
C GLN A 62 -7.09 -12.98 -2.38
N PHE A 63 -7.00 -11.97 -1.51
CA PHE A 63 -7.07 -12.16 -0.06
C PHE A 63 -8.44 -12.67 0.36
N ALA A 64 -9.52 -12.06 -0.13
CA ALA A 64 -10.89 -12.47 0.18
C ALA A 64 -11.20 -13.91 -0.29
N GLU A 65 -10.53 -14.37 -1.34
CA GLU A 65 -10.65 -15.74 -1.86
C GLU A 65 -9.69 -16.75 -1.21
N ASP A 66 -8.96 -16.37 -0.14
CA ASP A 66 -7.94 -17.19 0.54
C ASP A 66 -6.81 -17.67 -0.42
N LYS A 67 -6.51 -16.91 -1.49
CA LYS A 67 -5.49 -17.25 -2.50
C LYS A 67 -4.13 -16.61 -2.23
N LEU A 68 -3.99 -15.88 -1.13
CA LEU A 68 -2.87 -14.99 -0.86
C LEU A 68 -2.09 -15.47 0.38
N GLU A 69 -0.79 -15.71 0.23
CA GLU A 69 0.09 -15.98 1.37
C GLU A 69 0.60 -14.65 1.96
N LEU A 70 0.40 -14.46 3.26
CA LEU A 70 0.79 -13.24 3.97
C LEU A 70 1.91 -13.50 5.00
N PRO A 71 2.81 -12.52 5.22
CA PRO A 71 2.81 -11.19 4.62
C PRO A 71 3.40 -11.19 3.20
N LEU A 72 2.87 -10.35 2.32
CA LEU A 72 3.30 -10.24 0.92
C LEU A 72 3.98 -8.88 0.67
N LEU A 73 5.18 -8.91 0.10
CA LEU A 73 5.85 -7.71 -0.41
C LEU A 73 5.50 -7.52 -1.89
N PHE A 74 5.03 -6.33 -2.26
CA PHE A 74 4.80 -5.95 -3.66
C PHE A 74 5.37 -4.56 -3.94
N SER A 75 5.42 -4.20 -5.21
CA SER A 75 5.96 -2.91 -5.62
C SER A 75 5.22 -2.31 -6.79
N VAL A 76 5.25 -0.99 -6.85
CA VAL A 76 4.81 -0.20 -8.00
C VAL A 76 6.00 0.51 -8.61
N GLU A 77 6.12 0.49 -9.92
CA GLU A 77 7.25 1.07 -10.65
C GLU A 77 6.85 2.44 -11.22
N LEU A 78 7.82 3.35 -11.27
CA LEU A 78 7.74 4.61 -12.01
C LEU A 78 8.66 4.50 -13.22
N ASP A 79 8.08 4.56 -14.41
CA ASP A 79 8.83 4.54 -15.66
C ASP A 79 9.68 5.80 -15.87
N GLU A 80 10.74 5.65 -16.66
CA GLU A 80 11.68 6.72 -16.99
C GLU A 80 10.98 7.93 -17.61
N GLU A 81 9.98 7.69 -18.48
CA GLU A 81 9.23 8.73 -19.19
C GLU A 81 8.38 9.60 -18.26
N MET A 82 7.92 9.02 -17.16
CA MET A 82 7.11 9.69 -16.15
C MET A 82 7.96 10.25 -15.01
N SER A 83 9.27 10.00 -15.00
CA SER A 83 10.18 10.49 -13.96
C SER A 83 10.70 11.89 -14.28
N ILE A 84 10.66 12.79 -13.30
CA ILE A 84 11.29 14.12 -13.40
C ILE A 84 12.81 14.02 -13.61
N LEU A 85 13.42 12.93 -13.12
CA LEU A 85 14.86 12.71 -13.20
C LEU A 85 15.29 11.88 -14.40
N GLY A 86 14.34 11.34 -15.18
CA GLY A 86 14.63 10.35 -16.22
C GLY A 86 15.29 9.10 -15.64
N ILE A 87 14.82 8.62 -14.48
CA ILE A 87 15.30 7.41 -13.82
C ILE A 87 14.11 6.57 -13.35
N LEU A 88 14.26 5.26 -13.41
CA LEU A 88 13.30 4.30 -12.89
C LEU A 88 13.31 4.26 -11.35
N PHE A 89 12.13 4.42 -10.75
CA PHE A 89 11.93 4.26 -9.30
C PHE A 89 11.00 3.09 -9.01
N ARG A 90 11.20 2.47 -7.85
CA ARG A 90 10.31 1.43 -7.32
C ARG A 90 9.85 1.80 -5.92
N TYR A 91 8.54 1.85 -5.72
CA TYR A 91 7.89 2.05 -4.42
C TYR A 91 7.47 0.69 -3.85
N MET A 92 7.90 0.41 -2.63
CA MET A 92 7.75 -0.90 -2.00
C MET A 92 6.67 -0.89 -0.93
N PHE A 93 5.78 -1.87 -0.97
CA PHE A 93 4.66 -2.02 -0.05
C PHE A 93 4.62 -3.42 0.55
N LEU A 94 4.21 -3.50 1.82
CA LEU A 94 4.00 -4.75 2.54
C LEU A 94 2.51 -4.90 2.86
N LEU A 95 1.88 -5.94 2.33
CA LEU A 95 0.54 -6.36 2.71
C LEU A 95 0.63 -7.40 3.84
N ALA A 96 -0.14 -7.22 4.89
CA ALA A 96 -0.16 -8.10 6.05
C ALA A 96 -1.59 -8.28 6.58
N ASP A 97 -1.86 -9.43 7.16
CA ASP A 97 -3.06 -9.63 7.99
C ASP A 97 -2.82 -9.08 9.41
N LYS A 98 -3.84 -9.17 10.27
CA LYS A 98 -3.75 -8.72 11.67
C LYS A 98 -2.69 -9.46 12.48
N GLU A 99 -2.46 -10.74 12.25
CA GLU A 99 -1.50 -11.53 13.03
C GLU A 99 -0.06 -11.13 12.70
N ASN A 100 0.23 -10.99 11.41
CA ASN A 100 1.48 -10.45 10.89
C ASN A 100 1.67 -8.99 11.33
N PHE A 101 0.61 -8.17 11.29
CA PHE A 101 0.67 -6.79 11.76
C PHE A 101 0.99 -6.67 13.25
N LYS A 102 0.41 -7.52 14.12
CA LYS A 102 0.77 -7.56 15.55
C LYS A 102 2.26 -7.83 15.78
N THR A 103 2.88 -8.63 14.91
CA THR A 103 4.32 -8.89 14.97
C THR A 103 5.10 -7.64 14.57
N LEU A 104 4.68 -6.96 13.49
CA LEU A 104 5.28 -5.69 13.06
C LEU A 104 5.15 -4.59 14.11
N CYS A 105 4.03 -4.48 14.82
CA CYS A 105 3.86 -3.52 15.92
C CYS A 105 4.89 -3.67 17.06
N ARG A 106 5.53 -4.85 17.20
CA ARG A 106 6.61 -5.05 18.18
C ARG A 106 7.95 -4.53 17.68
N GLU A 107 8.13 -4.46 16.36
CA GLU A 107 9.36 -4.05 15.70
C GLU A 107 9.35 -2.56 15.36
N TYR A 108 8.17 -2.01 15.07
CA TYR A 108 7.96 -0.62 14.67
C TYR A 108 7.26 0.17 15.77
N GLU A 109 7.49 1.49 15.77
CA GLU A 109 6.74 2.39 16.63
C GLU A 109 5.39 2.68 15.96
N VAL A 110 4.30 2.18 16.52
CA VAL A 110 2.94 2.44 16.05
C VAL A 110 2.20 3.20 17.15
N ASP A 111 1.54 4.30 16.79
CA ASP A 111 0.72 4.99 17.78
C ASP A 111 -0.55 4.19 18.09
N LYS A 112 -1.07 4.36 19.32
CA LYS A 112 -2.18 3.56 19.82
C LYS A 112 -3.46 3.71 18.99
N GLU A 113 -3.70 4.87 18.39
CA GLU A 113 -4.89 5.10 17.56
C GLU A 113 -4.76 4.32 16.24
N THR A 114 -3.60 4.38 15.60
CA THR A 114 -3.30 3.59 14.39
C THR A 114 -3.37 2.09 14.67
N GLU A 115 -2.81 1.63 15.79
CA GLU A 115 -2.87 0.22 16.20
C GLU A 115 -4.32 -0.23 16.44
N GLU A 116 -5.12 0.54 17.18
CA GLU A 116 -6.52 0.23 17.44
C GLU A 116 -7.36 0.14 16.17
N LYS A 117 -7.14 1.03 15.19
CA LYS A 117 -7.80 0.96 13.88
C LYS A 117 -7.40 -0.28 13.10
N CYS A 118 -6.10 -0.57 13.00
CA CYS A 118 -5.60 -1.71 12.24
C CYS A 118 -6.01 -3.06 12.84
N LEU A 119 -6.17 -3.13 14.17
CA LEU A 119 -6.59 -4.33 14.88
C LEU A 119 -8.10 -4.42 15.13
N CYS A 120 -8.88 -3.45 14.62
CA CYS A 120 -10.34 -3.48 14.67
C CYS A 120 -10.88 -4.72 13.97
N ASP A 121 -12.02 -5.25 14.41
CA ASP A 121 -12.67 -6.41 13.79
C ASP A 121 -13.08 -6.12 12.33
N ASP A 122 -13.44 -4.87 12.02
CA ASP A 122 -13.87 -4.43 10.68
C ASP A 122 -12.73 -4.26 9.67
N THR A 123 -11.47 -4.35 10.10
CA THR A 123 -10.30 -4.31 9.22
C THR A 123 -9.97 -5.73 8.78
N ASP A 124 -9.63 -6.00 7.53
CA ASP A 124 -9.28 -7.35 7.08
C ASP A 124 -7.76 -7.49 6.87
N CYS A 125 -7.17 -6.52 6.18
CA CYS A 125 -5.74 -6.49 5.89
C CYS A 125 -5.16 -5.08 6.06
N ILE A 126 -3.84 -5.00 6.12
CA ILE A 126 -3.08 -3.77 6.33
C ILE A 126 -2.00 -3.69 5.25
N VAL A 127 -1.96 -2.58 4.53
CA VAL A 127 -0.88 -2.26 3.57
C VAL A 127 0.03 -1.21 4.17
N ILE A 128 1.34 -1.39 4.07
CA ILE A 128 2.34 -0.51 4.67
C ILE A 128 3.32 -0.08 3.58
N TYR A 129 3.45 1.22 3.37
CA TYR A 129 4.53 1.73 2.53
C TYR A 129 5.88 1.62 3.26
N THR A 130 6.83 0.92 2.64
CA THR A 130 8.14 0.63 3.26
C THR A 130 9.26 1.53 2.75
N GLY A 131 9.07 2.20 1.61
CA GLY A 131 10.00 3.16 1.03
C GLY A 131 10.17 3.00 -0.49
N MET A 132 11.02 3.86 -1.05
CA MET A 132 11.39 3.82 -2.46
C MET A 132 12.84 3.37 -2.66
N SER A 133 13.12 2.84 -3.83
CA SER A 133 14.47 2.47 -4.28
C SER A 133 14.65 2.80 -5.76
N LEU A 134 15.91 3.01 -6.17
CA LEU A 134 16.26 3.14 -7.57
C LEU A 134 16.30 1.75 -8.23
N GLN A 135 15.81 1.67 -9.46
CA GLN A 135 15.98 0.49 -10.30
C GLN A 135 17.33 0.64 -11.01
N GLY A 136 18.29 -0.23 -10.68
CA GLY A 136 19.66 -0.22 -11.21
C GLY A 136 19.97 -1.40 -12.12
#